data_AF-A0A7S1RGD5-F1
#
_entry.id   AF-A0A7S1RGD5-F1
#
_cell.length_a   1.000
_cell.length_b   1.000
_cell.length_c   1.000
_cell.angle_alpha   90.00
_cell.angle_beta   90.00
_cell.angle_gamma   90.00
#
_symmetry.space_group_name_H-M   'P 1'
#
loop_
_entity.id
_entity.type
_entity.pdbx_description
1 polymer ?
#
loop_
_entity_poly.entity_id
_entity_poly.type
_entity_poly.pdbx_seq_one_letter_code
_entity_poly.pdbx_strand_id
1 'polypeptide(L)'
;YIAEVSPRELRGANSALHGVFITVGILCAITFGFPQSPPPSGPGEPLEGMDRWFWRLLLGFPVLPALAQALLFCYLLPIDPPSFLVLKGRVGEARELLYRSYGLALPAGAAAAVQNREVASLELQLVDLQEAASNFLAAPRIHVHQAICDPWLRRALLVGFGLAAFQQLCG
;
A
#
# COMPACT_ATOMS: atom_id res chain seq x y z
N TYR A 1 -4.04 -1.41 -0.97
CA TYR A 1 -4.13 -0.04 -0.47
C TYR A 1 -3.64 1.03 -1.46
N ILE A 2 -2.33 1.31 -1.60
CA ILE A 2 -1.85 2.42 -2.47
C ILE A 2 -2.40 2.29 -3.90
N ALA A 3 -2.33 1.09 -4.48
CA ALA A 3 -2.84 0.83 -5.82
C ALA A 3 -4.37 1.00 -5.97
N GLU A 4 -5.12 0.83 -4.87
CA GLU A 4 -6.60 0.91 -4.87
C GLU A 4 -7.10 2.35 -4.65
N VAL A 5 -6.32 3.17 -3.94
CA VAL A 5 -6.65 4.58 -3.64
C VAL A 5 -6.06 5.53 -4.70
N SER A 6 -4.99 5.12 -5.39
CA SER A 6 -4.31 5.98 -6.36
C SER A 6 -5.09 6.12 -7.68
N PRO A 7 -5.09 7.33 -8.28
CA PRO A 7 -5.54 7.56 -9.64
C PRO A 7 -4.87 6.59 -10.64
N ARG A 8 -5.60 6.17 -11.67
CA ARG A 8 -5.13 5.21 -12.68
C ARG A 8 -3.83 5.67 -13.35
N GLU A 9 -3.68 6.97 -13.59
CA GLU A 9 -2.56 7.60 -14.29
C GLU A 9 -1.30 7.66 -13.42
N LEU A 10 -1.48 7.83 -12.10
CA LEU A 10 -0.38 7.99 -11.13
C LEU A 10 -0.06 6.71 -10.35
N ARG A 11 -0.83 5.63 -10.58
CA ARG A 11 -0.70 4.37 -9.83
C ARG A 11 0.73 3.79 -9.89
N GLY A 12 1.37 3.84 -11.05
CA GLY A 12 2.74 3.37 -11.22
C GLY A 12 3.74 4.18 -10.39
N ALA A 13 3.65 5.51 -10.46
CA ALA A 13 4.51 6.41 -9.68
C ALA A 13 4.30 6.23 -8.17
N ASN A 14 3.05 6.19 -7.72
CA ASN A 14 2.72 5.98 -6.31
C ASN A 14 3.16 4.61 -5.80
N SER A 15 3.12 3.57 -6.65
CA SER A 15 3.67 2.26 -6.30
C SER A 15 5.20 2.30 -6.16
N ALA A 16 5.90 3.04 -7.03
CA ALA A 16 7.35 3.20 -6.95
C ALA A 16 7.78 3.96 -5.68
N LEU A 17 6.98 4.93 -5.22
CA LEU A 17 7.24 5.65 -3.97
C LEU A 17 7.38 4.71 -2.76
N HIS A 18 6.61 3.62 -2.72
CA HIS A 18 6.76 2.62 -1.64
C HIS A 18 8.19 2.07 -1.57
N GLY A 19 8.77 1.71 -2.72
CA GLY A 19 10.16 1.27 -2.82
C GLY A 19 11.16 2.35 -2.41
N VAL A 20 10.92 3.61 -2.82
CA VAL A 20 11.75 4.75 -2.42
C VAL A 20 11.74 4.96 -0.89
N PHE A 21 10.58 4.84 -0.25
CA PHE A 21 10.52 4.95 1.22
C PHE A 21 11.26 3.82 1.93
N ILE A 22 11.28 2.61 1.37
CA ILE A 22 12.09 1.50 1.89
C ILE A 22 13.57 1.86 1.80
N THR A 23 14.06 2.30 0.64
CA THR A 23 15.48 2.62 0.45
C THR A 23 15.92 3.83 1.29
N VAL A 24 15.09 4.87 1.40
CA VAL A 24 15.32 6.01 2.30
C VAL A 24 15.35 5.55 3.77
N GLY A 25 14.44 4.66 4.18
CA GLY A 25 14.44 4.10 5.53
C GLY A 25 15.73 3.34 5.86
N ILE A 26 16.23 2.53 4.92
CA ILE A 26 17.51 1.83 5.06
C ILE A 26 18.67 2.83 5.18
N LEU A 27 18.70 3.86 4.34
CA LEU A 27 19.72 4.90 4.38
C LEU A 27 19.72 5.66 5.71
N CYS A 28 18.53 6.01 6.23
CA CYS A 28 18.39 6.64 7.55
C CYS A 28 18.88 5.72 8.67
N ALA A 29 18.54 4.43 8.62
CA ALA A 29 18.98 3.45 9.62
C ALA A 29 20.51 3.33 9.66
N ILE A 30 21.17 3.26 8.49
CA ILE A 30 22.64 3.23 8.39
C ILE A 30 23.23 4.55 8.91
N THR A 31 22.65 5.67 8.51
CA THR A 31 23.13 7.01 8.89
C THR A 31 23.07 7.23 10.41
N PHE A 32 21.98 6.80 11.04
CA PHE A 32 21.82 6.86 12.49
C PHE A 32 22.69 5.84 13.22
N GLY A 33 23.13 4.76 12.55
CA GLY A 33 24.08 3.79 13.09
C GLY A 33 25.54 4.24 13.08
N PHE A 34 25.91 5.24 12.27
CA PHE A 34 27.31 5.71 12.16
C PHE A 34 28.00 6.16 13.47
N PRO A 35 27.30 6.79 14.43
CA PRO A 35 27.93 7.21 15.68
C PRO A 35 28.37 6.05 16.59
N GLN A 36 27.96 4.81 16.29
CA GLN A 36 28.32 3.65 17.10
C GLN A 36 29.74 3.17 16.80
N SER A 37 30.43 2.73 17.85
CA SER A 37 31.74 2.08 17.68
C SER A 37 31.56 0.71 17.01
N PRO A 38 32.62 0.15 16.39
CA PRO A 38 32.58 -1.20 15.88
C PRO A 38 32.10 -2.20 16.96
N PRO A 39 31.32 -3.22 16.58
CA PRO A 39 30.83 -4.20 17.54
C PRO A 39 32.00 -4.95 18.19
N PRO A 40 31.86 -5.35 19.46
CA PRO A 40 32.89 -6.11 20.16
C PRO A 40 33.21 -7.41 19.40
N SER A 41 34.50 -7.68 19.22
CA SER A 41 34.99 -8.78 18.36
C SER A 41 35.28 -10.06 19.14
N GLY A 42 35.32 -9.99 20.48
CA GLY A 42 35.62 -11.11 21.36
C GLY A 42 34.59 -11.31 22.48
N PRO A 43 34.41 -12.56 22.97
CA PRO A 43 33.57 -12.82 24.13
C PRO A 43 34.16 -12.15 25.38
N GLY A 44 33.44 -11.18 25.94
CA GLY A 44 33.80 -10.48 27.18
C GLY A 44 34.20 -9.01 27.03
N GLU A 45 34.26 -8.47 25.81
CA GLU A 45 34.45 -7.03 25.60
C GLU A 45 33.18 -6.26 26.05
N PRO A 46 33.27 -5.40 27.09
CA PRO A 46 32.11 -4.67 27.57
C PRO A 46 31.68 -3.60 26.56
N LEU A 47 30.37 -3.44 26.39
CA LEU A 47 29.80 -2.26 25.73
C LEU A 47 30.00 -1.04 26.65
N GLU A 48 30.89 -0.14 26.23
CA GLU A 48 31.22 1.08 26.95
C GLU A 48 30.49 2.31 26.39
N GLY A 49 30.27 3.30 27.24
CA GLY A 49 29.71 4.60 26.84
C GLY A 49 28.32 4.54 26.17
N MET A 50 28.22 5.20 25.01
CA MET A 50 26.98 5.38 24.25
C MET A 50 26.44 4.06 23.68
N ASP A 51 27.33 3.13 23.32
CA ASP A 51 26.98 1.86 22.68
C ASP A 51 26.20 0.91 23.59
N ARG A 52 26.16 1.16 24.90
CA ARG A 52 25.35 0.37 25.84
C ARG A 52 23.84 0.56 25.63
N TRP A 53 23.41 1.76 25.24
CA TRP A 53 21.98 2.11 25.15
C TRP A 53 21.56 2.56 23.75
N PHE A 54 22.47 3.07 22.93
CA PHE A 54 22.14 3.71 21.66
C PHE A 54 21.51 2.75 20.64
N TRP A 55 21.98 1.49 20.57
CA TRP A 55 21.35 0.47 19.73
C TRP A 55 19.87 0.22 20.09
N ARG A 56 19.50 0.34 21.37
CA ARG A 56 18.11 0.21 21.82
C ARG A 56 17.27 1.37 21.31
N LEU A 57 17.85 2.57 21.30
CA LEU A 57 17.20 3.75 20.77
C LEU A 57 17.07 3.68 19.25
N LEU A 58 18.06 3.15 18.54
CA LEU A 58 18.00 2.90 17.09
C LEU A 58 16.89 1.89 16.74
N LEU A 59 16.76 0.80 17.49
CA LEU A 59 15.66 -0.18 17.33
C LEU A 59 14.30 0.38 17.78
N GLY A 60 14.29 1.32 18.73
CA GLY A 60 13.08 1.99 19.21
C GLY A 60 12.62 3.13 18.29
N PHE A 61 13.50 3.68 17.45
CA PHE A 61 13.18 4.79 16.57
C PHE A 61 11.97 4.54 15.65
N PRO A 62 11.79 3.36 15.01
CA PRO A 62 10.62 3.05 14.19
C PRO A 62 9.27 3.15 14.91
N VAL A 63 9.25 3.11 16.25
CA VAL A 63 8.02 3.32 17.04
C VAL A 63 7.46 4.72 16.81
N LEU A 64 8.33 5.71 16.60
CA LEU A 64 7.93 7.11 16.40
C LEU A 64 7.12 7.31 15.10
N PRO A 65 7.62 6.92 13.90
CA PRO A 65 6.81 6.96 12.68
C PRO A 65 5.62 6.00 12.73
N ALA A 66 5.71 4.86 13.42
CA ALA A 66 4.57 3.95 13.59
C ALA A 66 3.42 4.58 14.38
N LEU A 67 3.72 5.28 15.48
CA LEU A 67 2.74 6.03 16.25
C LEU A 67 2.18 7.21 15.45
N ALA A 68 3.03 7.95 14.73
CA ALA A 68 2.57 9.02 13.84
C ALA A 68 1.61 8.48 12.76
N GLN A 69 1.94 7.33 12.16
CA GLN A 69 1.09 6.65 11.19
C GLN A 69 -0.24 6.19 11.81
N ALA A 70 -0.21 5.62 13.01
CA ALA A 70 -1.41 5.19 13.73
C ALA A 70 -2.33 6.39 14.03
N LEU A 71 -1.77 7.49 14.55
CA LEU A 71 -2.52 8.72 14.79
C LEU A 71 -3.09 9.30 13.48
N LEU A 72 -2.31 9.29 12.39
CA LEU A 72 -2.76 9.78 11.09
C LEU A 72 -3.98 8.99 10.57
N PHE A 73 -3.93 7.65 10.64
CA PHE A 73 -5.04 6.81 10.22
C PHE A 73 -6.25 6.90 11.16
N CYS A 74 -6.04 7.04 12.46
CA CYS A 74 -7.14 7.16 13.42
C CYS A 74 -7.87 8.51 13.33
N TYR A 75 -7.15 9.61 13.09
CA TYR A 75 -7.72 10.96 13.22
C TYR A 75 -7.87 11.73 11.90
N LEU A 76 -6.96 11.56 10.94
CA LEU A 76 -6.91 12.41 9.73
C LEU A 76 -7.46 11.72 8.47
N LEU A 77 -7.38 10.40 8.38
CA LEU A 77 -7.70 9.67 7.14
C LEU A 77 -8.44 8.34 7.41
N PRO A 78 -9.76 8.34 7.62
CA PRO A 78 -10.58 7.14 7.47
C PRO A 78 -10.75 6.84 5.98
N ILE A 79 -9.65 6.58 5.27
CA ILE A 79 -9.68 6.22 3.86
C ILE A 79 -9.81 4.71 3.80
N ASP A 80 -11.04 4.24 3.83
CA ASP A 80 -11.34 2.91 3.31
C ASP A 80 -11.18 2.97 1.78
N PRO A 81 -10.49 2.00 1.13
CA PRO A 81 -10.38 1.97 -0.32
C PRO A 81 -11.77 2.00 -0.98
N PRO A 82 -11.96 2.70 -2.11
CA PRO A 82 -13.25 2.74 -2.81
C PRO A 82 -13.80 1.34 -3.11
N SER A 83 -12.94 0.40 -3.50
CA SER A 83 -13.28 -1.02 -3.70
C SER A 83 -13.88 -1.67 -2.46
N PHE A 84 -13.35 -1.37 -1.27
CA PHE A 84 -13.81 -1.91 0.00
C PHE A 84 -15.15 -1.30 0.44
N LEU A 85 -15.36 -0.01 0.21
CA LEU A 85 -16.64 0.65 0.50
C LEU A 85 -17.77 0.13 -0.41
N VAL A 86 -17.47 -0.09 -1.71
CA VAL A 86 -18.40 -0.72 -2.64
C VAL A 86 -18.76 -2.14 -2.20
N LEU A 87 -17.79 -2.93 -1.75
CA LEU A 87 -18.03 -4.28 -1.22
C LEU A 87 -18.94 -4.29 0.03
N LYS A 88 -18.87 -3.23 0.84
CA LYS A 88 -19.76 -3.01 2.00
C LYS A 88 -21.14 -2.43 1.64
N GLY A 89 -21.41 -2.17 0.36
CA GLY A 89 -22.65 -1.52 -0.09
C GLY A 89 -22.69 0.00 0.11
N ARG A 90 -21.60 0.63 0.55
CA ARG A 90 -21.50 2.08 0.82
C ARG A 90 -21.03 2.84 -0.44
N VAL A 91 -21.80 2.72 -1.52
CA VAL A 91 -21.45 3.27 -2.84
C VAL A 91 -21.33 4.79 -2.83
N GLY A 92 -22.21 5.49 -2.12
CA GLY A 92 -22.20 6.96 -2.06
C GLY A 92 -20.89 7.51 -1.51
N GLU A 93 -20.38 6.90 -0.44
CA GLU A 93 -19.08 7.28 0.15
C GLU A 93 -17.90 6.90 -0.74
N ALA A 94 -17.97 5.74 -1.41
CA ALA A 94 -16.96 5.34 -2.38
C ALA A 94 -16.85 6.34 -3.53
N ARG A 95 -18.00 6.86 -4.00
CA ARG A 95 -18.07 7.90 -5.01
C ARG A 95 -17.42 9.18 -4.51
N GLU A 96 -17.82 9.69 -3.34
CA GLU A 96 -17.23 10.91 -2.77
C GLU A 96 -15.70 10.81 -2.62
N LEU A 97 -15.19 9.69 -2.11
CA LEU A 97 -13.75 9.46 -1.99
C LEU A 97 -13.04 9.41 -3.34
N LEU A 98 -13.64 8.77 -4.35
CA LEU A 98 -13.08 8.72 -5.69
C LEU A 98 -12.98 10.12 -6.31
N TYR A 99 -14.01 10.96 -6.17
CA TYR A 99 -13.96 12.35 -6.60
C TYR A 99 -12.88 13.14 -5.87
N ARG A 100 -12.78 12.95 -4.55
CA ARG A 100 -11.76 13.60 -3.72
C ARG A 100 -10.34 13.18 -4.09
N SER A 101 -10.10 11.91 -4.42
CA SER A 101 -8.75 11.43 -4.82
C SER A 101 -8.29 12.01 -6.15
N TYR A 102 -9.23 12.36 -7.04
CA TYR A 102 -8.96 13.03 -8.31
C TYR A 102 -9.02 14.57 -8.21
N GLY A 103 -9.34 15.13 -7.03
CA GLY A 103 -9.43 16.58 -6.82
C GLY A 103 -10.64 17.24 -7.49
N LEU A 104 -11.67 16.47 -7.83
CA LEU A 104 -12.86 16.94 -8.54
C LEU A 104 -14.03 17.15 -7.59
N ALA A 105 -14.90 18.12 -7.92
CA ALA A 105 -16.15 18.34 -7.20
C ALA A 105 -17.24 17.34 -7.66
N LEU A 106 -18.10 16.93 -6.73
CA LEU A 106 -19.26 16.10 -7.04
C LEU A 106 -20.20 16.83 -8.03
N PRO A 107 -20.63 16.17 -9.12
CA PRO A 107 -21.53 16.79 -10.08
C PRO A 107 -22.93 16.99 -9.47
N ALA A 108 -23.57 18.12 -9.77
CA ALA A 108 -24.91 18.47 -9.30
C ALA A 108 -26.04 17.57 -9.85
N GLY A 109 -25.71 16.61 -10.72
CA GLY A 109 -26.64 15.63 -11.28
C GLY A 109 -26.01 14.81 -12.40
N ALA A 110 -26.67 13.73 -12.80
CA ALA A 110 -26.18 12.82 -13.86
C ALA A 110 -25.96 13.54 -15.20
N ALA A 111 -26.80 14.53 -15.54
CA ALA A 111 -26.63 15.31 -16.77
C ALA A 111 -25.34 16.17 -16.77
N ALA A 112 -24.97 16.72 -15.62
CA ALA A 112 -23.71 17.47 -15.47
C ALA A 112 -22.48 16.55 -15.49
N ALA A 113 -22.64 15.30 -15.03
CA ALA A 113 -21.58 14.31 -15.06
C ALA A 113 -21.19 13.90 -16.49
N VAL A 114 -22.18 13.77 -17.38
CA VAL A 114 -21.97 13.37 -18.78
C VAL A 114 -21.28 14.47 -19.61
N GLN A 115 -21.42 15.73 -19.20
CA GLN A 115 -20.82 16.86 -19.93
C GLN A 115 -19.30 16.95 -19.77
N ASN A 116 -18.74 16.46 -18.67
CA ASN A 116 -17.30 16.47 -18.43
C ASN A 116 -16.74 15.05 -18.59
N ARG A 117 -15.79 14.88 -19.53
CA ARG A 117 -15.17 13.58 -19.83
C ARG A 117 -14.50 12.93 -18.61
N GLU A 118 -13.87 13.72 -17.75
CA GLU A 118 -13.22 13.20 -16.54
C GLU A 118 -14.24 12.73 -15.51
N VAL A 119 -15.34 13.46 -15.38
CA VAL A 119 -16.44 13.09 -14.47
C VAL A 119 -17.14 11.83 -14.99
N ALA A 120 -17.37 11.73 -16.29
CA ALA A 120 -17.95 10.55 -16.93
C ALA A 120 -17.05 9.31 -16.79
N SER A 121 -15.73 9.44 -16.89
CA SER A 121 -14.81 8.31 -16.73
C SER A 121 -14.75 7.80 -15.29
N LEU A 122 -14.89 8.69 -14.29
CA LEU A 122 -14.97 8.31 -12.88
C LEU A 122 -16.27 7.58 -12.54
N GLU A 123 -17.41 8.03 -13.08
CA GLU A 123 -18.68 7.31 -12.94
C GLU A 123 -18.60 5.91 -13.55
N LEU A 124 -17.99 5.79 -14.73
CA LEU A 124 -17.79 4.49 -15.37
C LEU A 124 -16.87 3.59 -14.52
N GLN A 125 -15.80 4.14 -13.95
CA GLN A 125 -14.94 3.42 -13.02
C GLN A 125 -15.68 2.96 -11.75
N LEU A 126 -16.64 3.75 -11.24
CA LEU A 126 -17.47 3.35 -10.11
C LEU A 126 -18.38 2.17 -10.48
N VAL A 127 -18.97 2.18 -11.67
CA VAL A 127 -19.78 1.07 -12.19
C VAL A 127 -18.95 -0.19 -12.36
N ASP A 128 -17.76 -0.08 -12.97
CA ASP A 128 -16.82 -1.21 -13.10
C ASP A 128 -16.49 -1.84 -11.72
N LEU A 129 -16.29 -0.99 -10.70
CA LEU A 129 -16.00 -1.45 -9.34
C LEU A 129 -17.21 -2.16 -8.70
N GLN A 130 -18.43 -1.68 -8.95
CA GLN A 130 -19.65 -2.34 -8.47
C GLN A 130 -19.84 -3.70 -9.11
N GLU A 131 -19.63 -3.80 -10.43
CA GLU A 131 -19.70 -5.06 -11.16
C GLU A 131 -18.62 -6.03 -10.70
N ALA A 132 -17.38 -5.55 -10.51
CA ALA A 132 -16.31 -6.37 -9.96
C ALA A 132 -16.65 -6.89 -8.54
N ALA A 133 -17.26 -6.05 -7.70
CA ALA A 133 -17.67 -6.43 -6.36
C ALA A 133 -18.83 -7.45 -6.35
N SER A 134 -19.83 -7.28 -7.22
CA SER A 134 -20.93 -8.25 -7.33
C SER A 134 -20.43 -9.60 -7.86
N ASN A 135 -19.55 -9.58 -8.87
CA ASN A 135 -18.90 -10.77 -9.39
C ASN A 135 -18.05 -11.47 -8.33
N PHE A 136 -17.33 -10.72 -7.49
CA PHE A 136 -16.56 -11.27 -6.38
C PHE A 136 -17.44 -11.95 -5.32
N LEU A 137 -18.60 -11.36 -5.00
CA LEU A 137 -19.54 -11.94 -4.04
C LEU A 137 -20.24 -13.19 -4.59
N ALA A 138 -20.47 -13.27 -5.90
CA ALA A 138 -21.06 -14.43 -6.56
C ALA A 138 -20.04 -15.56 -6.81
N ALA A 139 -18.75 -15.24 -6.88
CA ALA A 139 -17.70 -16.21 -7.17
C ALA A 139 -17.42 -17.15 -5.96
N PRO A 140 -17.21 -18.45 -6.19
CA PRO A 140 -16.77 -19.35 -5.14
C PRO A 140 -15.38 -18.95 -4.64
N ARG A 141 -15.19 -18.97 -3.31
CA ARG A 141 -13.89 -18.67 -2.71
C ARG A 141 -12.90 -19.77 -3.08
N ILE A 142 -11.87 -19.42 -3.85
CA ILE A 142 -10.79 -20.33 -4.22
C ILE A 142 -9.74 -20.32 -3.12
N HIS A 143 -9.38 -21.49 -2.61
CA HIS A 143 -8.27 -21.62 -1.68
C HIS A 143 -6.93 -21.63 -2.43
N VAL A 144 -5.86 -21.18 -1.76
CA VAL A 144 -4.51 -21.13 -2.35
C VAL A 144 -4.06 -22.48 -2.93
N HIS A 145 -4.36 -23.58 -2.24
CA HIS A 145 -4.01 -24.92 -2.75
C HIS A 145 -4.72 -25.25 -4.07
N GLN A 146 -5.97 -24.83 -4.23
CA GLN A 146 -6.75 -25.04 -5.46
C GLN A 146 -6.20 -24.18 -6.60
N ALA A 147 -5.80 -22.94 -6.30
CA ALA A 147 -5.19 -22.04 -7.27
C ALA A 147 -3.84 -22.56 -7.81
N ILE A 148 -3.06 -23.27 -6.98
CA ILE A 148 -1.79 -23.90 -7.40
C ILE A 148 -2.05 -25.12 -8.30
N CYS A 149 -3.13 -25.86 -8.05
CA CYS A 149 -3.51 -27.03 -8.85
C CYS A 149 -4.20 -26.68 -10.17
N ASP A 150 -4.79 -25.49 -10.28
CA ASP A 150 -5.44 -25.03 -11.51
C ASP A 150 -4.39 -24.72 -12.62
N PRO A 151 -4.48 -25.34 -13.81
CA PRO A 151 -3.50 -25.16 -14.89
C PRO A 151 -3.31 -23.72 -15.37
N TRP A 152 -4.36 -22.89 -15.30
CA TRP A 152 -4.32 -21.51 -15.74
C TRP A 152 -3.67 -20.62 -14.68
N LEU A 153 -4.16 -20.70 -13.44
CA LEU A 153 -3.62 -19.94 -12.30
C LEU A 153 -2.16 -20.33 -11.99
N ARG A 154 -1.79 -21.60 -12.14
CA ARG A 154 -0.42 -22.08 -11.89
C ARG A 154 0.62 -21.33 -12.73
N ARG A 155 0.32 -21.00 -13.98
CA ARG A 155 1.24 -20.25 -14.85
C ARG A 155 1.44 -18.82 -14.36
N ALA A 156 0.34 -18.13 -14.03
CA ALA A 156 0.39 -16.78 -13.49
C ALA A 156 1.14 -16.74 -12.15
N LEU A 157 0.86 -17.72 -11.27
CA LEU A 157 1.57 -17.88 -10.00
C LEU A 157 3.06 -18.14 -10.21
N LEU A 158 3.43 -19.03 -11.13
CA LEU A 158 4.84 -19.33 -11.40
C LEU A 158 5.60 -18.11 -11.93
N VAL A 159 4.99 -17.30 -12.80
CA VAL A 159 5.58 -16.04 -13.25
C VAL A 159 5.70 -15.05 -12.08
N GLY A 160 4.67 -14.90 -11.26
CA GLY A 160 4.69 -13.99 -10.10
C GLY A 160 5.77 -14.38 -9.08
N PHE A 161 5.82 -15.65 -8.68
CA PHE A 161 6.85 -16.17 -7.78
C PHE A 161 8.23 -16.11 -8.41
N GLY A 162 8.36 -16.44 -9.70
CA GLY A 162 9.62 -16.38 -10.43
C GLY A 162 10.17 -14.95 -10.47
N LEU A 163 9.31 -13.96 -10.75
CA LEU A 163 9.70 -12.54 -10.75
C LEU A 163 10.11 -12.07 -9.34
N ALA A 164 9.35 -12.45 -8.30
CA ALA A 164 9.69 -12.12 -6.92
C ALA A 164 11.01 -12.76 -6.46
N ALA A 165 11.25 -14.02 -6.83
CA ALA A 165 12.51 -14.72 -6.54
C ALA A 165 13.68 -14.08 -7.30
N PHE A 166 13.47 -13.73 -8.57
CA PHE A 166 14.47 -13.04 -9.38
C PHE A 166 14.86 -11.69 -8.77
N GLN A 167 13.89 -10.92 -8.26
CA GLN A 167 14.16 -9.67 -7.56
C GLN A 167 15.09 -9.89 -6.34
N GLN A 168 14.86 -10.92 -5.52
CA GLN A 168 15.73 -11.23 -4.38
C GLN A 168 17.14 -11.70 -4.80
N LEU A 169 17.25 -12.38 -5.94
CA LEU A 169 18.55 -12.85 -6.47
C LEU A 169 19.38 -11.72 -7.09
N CYS A 170 18.73 -10.74 -7.70
CA CYS A 170 19.39 -9.62 -8.37
C CYS A 170 19.69 -8.43 -7.45
N GLY A 171 18.98 -8.31 -6.32
CA GLY A 171 19.10 -7.18 -5.39
C GLY A 171 18.23 -6.01 -5.79
#